data_AF-A0A2V9RNX5-F1
#
_entry.id   AF-A0A2V9RNX5-F1
#
_cell.length_a   1.000
_cell.length_b   1.000
_cell.length_c   1.000
_cell.angle_alpha   90.00
_cell.angle_beta   90.00
_cell.angle_gamma   90.00
#
_symmetry.space_group_name_H-M   'P 1'
#
loop_
_entity.id
_entity.type
_entity.pdbx_description
1 polymer ?
#
loop_
_entity_poly.entity_id
_entity_poly.type
_entity_poly.pdbx_seq_one_letter_code
_entity_poly.pdbx_strand_id
1 'polypeptide(L)'
;MRFLSHGITVARTADDLVRYHGKMMIVDRKELYLLSFNLTHLDIEHSRSFGVVTRNRQLVQEAGKLFDSDTRRQSYESGCPNFLVSPVNARKQLTAFIRGAKQELLIYDLKISDRTMIRLLEERAKAGVRVRVIGKLTRKNSKVEVKKLQGIRLHARVIIRDRKHAFMGSQSLRELELDGRREIGILFRDPKVISKMADVFDQDWKKGAVATLAAADTTTAAPAKAAKHVARSIAKKIPPVAPIMEQALAEAGKGNADADLDFKKVELTVKEAVKDAVKEAVQGIVEDAVEESRA
;
A
#
# COMPACT_ATOMS: atom_id res chain seq x y z
N MET A 1 -10.11 -24.80 14.34
CA MET A 1 -8.90 -23.96 14.20
C MET A 1 -7.68 -24.85 13.92
N ARG A 2 -7.30 -25.05 12.65
CA ARG A 2 -6.23 -26.00 12.25
C ARG A 2 -4.84 -25.70 12.86
N PHE A 3 -4.52 -24.44 13.14
CA PHE A 3 -3.24 -24.09 13.76
C PHE A 3 -3.16 -24.48 15.24
N LEU A 4 -4.23 -24.24 16.00
CA LEU A 4 -4.28 -24.59 17.41
C LEU A 4 -4.14 -26.11 17.63
N SER A 5 -4.70 -26.93 16.73
CA SER A 5 -4.56 -28.39 16.80
C SER A 5 -3.13 -28.90 16.57
N HIS A 6 -2.22 -28.05 16.10
CA HIS A 6 -0.80 -28.34 15.90
C HIS A 6 0.10 -27.57 16.88
N GLY A 7 -0.46 -27.06 17.98
CA GLY A 7 0.31 -26.35 19.01
C GLY A 7 0.73 -24.93 18.62
N ILE A 8 0.16 -24.36 17.55
CA ILE A 8 0.48 -23.00 17.10
C ILE A 8 -0.50 -22.01 17.72
N THR A 9 0.01 -21.14 18.58
CA THR A 9 -0.76 -20.03 19.16
C THR A 9 -1.07 -18.97 18.09
N VAL A 10 -2.34 -18.57 18.02
CA VAL A 10 -2.81 -17.51 17.12
C VAL A 10 -3.38 -16.37 17.97
N ALA A 11 -2.85 -15.17 17.78
CA ALA A 11 -3.32 -13.96 18.46
C ALA A 11 -3.84 -12.95 17.44
N ARG A 12 -4.94 -12.26 17.79
CA ARG A 12 -5.42 -11.10 17.04
C ARG A 12 -4.88 -9.83 17.67
N THR A 13 -4.40 -8.93 16.83
CA THR A 13 -4.06 -7.56 17.21
C THR A 13 -5.29 -6.80 17.74
N ALA A 14 -5.07 -5.62 18.29
CA ALA A 14 -6.15 -4.71 18.62
C ALA A 14 -6.82 -4.14 17.35
N ASP A 15 -7.94 -3.44 17.55
CA ASP A 15 -8.74 -2.72 16.55
C ASP A 15 -8.56 -1.19 16.63
N ASP A 16 -7.49 -0.75 17.30
CA ASP A 16 -7.12 0.65 17.55
C ASP A 16 -6.52 1.35 16.32
N LEU A 17 -6.13 0.60 15.29
CA LEU A 17 -5.54 1.11 14.05
C LEU A 17 -6.29 0.59 12.83
N VAL A 18 -6.25 1.35 11.73
CA VAL A 18 -6.92 1.00 10.47
C VAL A 18 -6.46 -0.37 9.96
N ARG A 19 -5.19 -0.72 10.17
CA ARG A 19 -4.63 -2.01 9.82
C ARG A 19 -3.30 -2.26 10.50
N TYR A 20 -3.07 -3.52 10.86
CA TYR A 20 -1.75 -4.06 11.17
C TYR A 20 -1.12 -4.65 9.91
N HIS A 21 -0.06 -4.00 9.44
CA HIS A 21 0.49 -4.20 8.11
C HIS A 21 2.02 -4.33 8.11
N GLY A 22 2.65 -4.52 9.26
CA GLY A 22 4.03 -5.01 9.36
C GLY A 22 4.15 -6.49 8.98
N LYS A 23 5.25 -6.87 8.33
CA LYS A 23 5.57 -8.27 8.02
C LYS A 23 6.94 -8.60 8.56
N MET A 24 6.95 -9.40 9.61
CA MET A 24 8.17 -9.90 10.21
C MET A 24 8.02 -11.36 10.59
N MET A 25 9.15 -12.04 10.67
CA MET A 25 9.29 -13.35 11.30
C MET A 25 10.49 -13.28 12.23
N ILE A 26 10.33 -13.77 13.45
CA ILE A 26 11.38 -13.80 14.46
C ILE A 26 11.67 -15.27 14.77
N VAL A 27 12.92 -15.69 14.55
CA VAL A 27 13.33 -17.08 14.75
C VAL A 27 14.26 -17.14 15.95
N ASP A 28 13.92 -17.99 16.92
CA ASP A 28 14.65 -18.26 18.17
C ASP A 28 15.03 -17.02 18.99
N ARG A 29 14.33 -15.89 18.77
CA ARG A 29 14.71 -14.56 19.31
C ARG A 29 16.17 -14.17 18.95
N LYS A 30 16.71 -14.72 17.87
CA LYS A 30 18.09 -14.48 17.37
C LYS A 30 18.14 -13.88 15.98
N GLU A 31 17.11 -14.13 15.18
CA GLU A 31 17.01 -13.64 13.80
C GLU A 31 15.69 -12.89 13.59
N LEU A 32 15.78 -11.78 12.85
CA LEU A 32 14.65 -11.02 12.37
C LEU A 32 14.66 -11.05 10.84
N TYR A 33 13.59 -11.58 10.27
CA TYR A 33 13.23 -11.42 8.88
C TYR A 33 12.26 -10.25 8.81
N LEU A 34 12.61 -9.19 8.12
CA LEU A 34 11.73 -8.06 7.88
C LEU A 34 11.46 -7.95 6.38
N LEU A 35 10.18 -7.97 6.01
CA LEU A 35 9.73 -8.15 4.64
C LEU A 35 8.94 -6.91 4.19
N SER A 36 9.26 -6.37 3.01
CA SER A 36 8.47 -5.28 2.42
C SER A 36 7.18 -5.79 1.75
N PHE A 37 6.87 -7.09 1.89
CA PHE A 37 5.86 -7.81 1.11
C PHE A 37 5.07 -8.81 1.95
N ASN A 38 3.87 -9.17 1.49
CA ASN A 38 3.04 -10.19 2.13
C ASN A 38 3.53 -11.58 1.72
N LEU A 39 3.34 -12.57 2.58
CA LEU A 39 3.62 -13.98 2.26
C LEU A 39 2.52 -14.56 1.34
N THR A 40 2.46 -14.06 0.11
CA THR A 40 1.53 -14.50 -0.93
C THR A 40 2.28 -14.77 -2.24
N HIS A 41 1.75 -15.66 -3.06
CA HIS A 41 2.32 -16.00 -4.38
C HIS A 41 2.54 -14.76 -5.25
N LEU A 42 1.55 -13.86 -5.31
CA LEU A 42 1.64 -12.62 -6.08
C LEU A 42 2.80 -11.72 -5.65
N ASP A 43 3.03 -11.60 -4.34
CA ASP A 43 4.05 -10.72 -3.77
C ASP A 43 5.45 -11.33 -3.85
N ILE A 44 5.54 -12.66 -3.80
CA ILE A 44 6.81 -13.43 -3.86
C ILE A 44 7.27 -13.61 -5.32
N GLU A 45 6.37 -14.03 -6.22
CA GLU A 45 6.77 -14.44 -7.58
C GLU A 45 6.60 -13.35 -8.64
N HIS A 46 5.70 -12.40 -8.42
CA HIS A 46 5.28 -11.46 -9.47
C HIS A 46 5.44 -10.00 -9.07
N SER A 47 6.15 -9.72 -7.97
CA SER A 47 6.36 -8.36 -7.49
C SER A 47 7.83 -8.06 -7.20
N ARG A 48 8.27 -6.86 -7.56
CA ARG A 48 9.52 -6.30 -7.03
C ARG A 48 9.32 -6.01 -5.56
N SER A 49 9.99 -6.80 -4.74
CA SER A 49 9.93 -6.77 -3.29
C SER A 49 11.34 -6.96 -2.72
N PHE A 50 11.55 -6.57 -1.47
CA PHE A 50 12.81 -6.80 -0.75
C PHE A 50 12.53 -7.42 0.63
N GLY A 51 13.47 -8.24 1.09
CA GLY A 51 13.50 -8.75 2.45
C GLY A 51 14.92 -8.65 3.00
N VAL A 52 15.04 -8.45 4.30
CA VAL A 52 16.32 -8.41 5.02
C VAL A 52 16.21 -9.38 6.17
N VAL A 53 17.25 -10.20 6.31
CA VAL A 53 17.47 -11.04 7.48
C VAL A 53 18.60 -10.43 8.28
N THR A 54 18.38 -10.24 9.58
CA THR A 54 19.39 -9.65 10.47
C THR A 54 19.47 -10.39 11.80
N ARG A 55 20.70 -10.50 12.31
CA ARG A 55 21.03 -10.99 13.67
C ARG A 55 21.39 -9.85 14.63
N ASN A 56 21.15 -8.61 14.23
CA ASN A 56 21.41 -7.46 15.09
C ASN A 56 20.52 -7.57 16.35
N ARG A 57 21.15 -7.78 17.51
CA ARG A 57 20.45 -8.05 18.77
C ARG A 57 19.45 -6.97 19.15
N GLN A 58 19.77 -5.69 18.92
CA GLN A 58 18.86 -4.59 19.23
C GLN A 58 17.60 -4.62 18.36
N LEU A 59 17.76 -4.87 17.05
CA LEU A 59 16.61 -4.98 16.14
C LEU A 59 15.75 -6.20 16.44
N VAL A 60 16.37 -7.35 16.75
CA VAL A 60 15.66 -8.58 17.08
C VAL A 60 14.88 -8.43 18.39
N GLN A 61 15.49 -7.83 19.42
CA GLN A 61 14.83 -7.56 20.69
C GLN A 61 13.66 -6.59 20.52
N GLU A 62 13.87 -5.51 19.76
CA GLU A 62 12.82 -4.51 19.52
C GLU A 62 11.65 -5.08 18.72
N ALA A 63 11.92 -5.87 17.68
CA ALA A 63 10.87 -6.56 16.93
C ALA A 63 10.10 -7.54 17.83
N GLY A 64 10.81 -8.24 18.73
CA GLY A 64 10.22 -9.09 19.75
C GLY A 64 9.30 -8.32 20.69
N LYS A 65 9.74 -7.16 21.18
CA LYS A 65 8.94 -6.25 22.01
C LYS A 65 7.67 -5.82 21.28
N LEU A 66 7.78 -5.39 20.02
CA LEU A 66 6.60 -5.02 19.21
C LEU A 66 5.64 -6.21 19.04
N PHE A 67 6.16 -7.38 18.71
CA PHE A 67 5.35 -8.59 18.55
C PHE A 67 4.58 -8.94 19.83
N ASP A 68 5.26 -8.92 20.98
CA ASP A 68 4.64 -9.23 22.27
C ASP A 68 3.60 -8.15 22.66
N SER A 69 3.88 -6.87 22.39
CA SER A 69 2.91 -5.78 22.58
C SER A 69 1.66 -5.93 21.71
N ASP A 70 1.84 -6.12 20.39
CA ASP A 70 0.73 -6.22 19.43
C ASP A 70 -0.14 -7.46 19.70
N THR A 71 0.47 -8.60 20.06
CA THR A 71 -0.27 -9.85 20.36
C THR A 71 -1.00 -9.80 21.70
N ARG A 72 -0.50 -9.03 22.67
CA ARG A 72 -1.14 -8.81 23.97
C ARG A 72 -2.02 -7.56 24.02
N ARG A 73 -2.14 -6.83 22.89
CA ARG A 73 -2.89 -5.57 22.78
C ARG A 73 -2.44 -4.51 23.80
N GLN A 74 -1.12 -4.46 24.01
CA GLN A 74 -0.49 -3.49 24.89
C GLN A 74 0.11 -2.34 24.07
N SER A 75 0.17 -1.15 24.66
CA SER A 75 0.86 -0.02 24.07
C SER A 75 2.32 -0.36 23.78
N TYR A 76 2.78 0.03 22.60
CA TYR A 76 4.17 -0.12 22.20
C TYR A 76 4.90 1.22 22.28
N GLU A 77 6.07 1.20 22.90
CA GLU A 77 6.99 2.34 22.93
C GLU A 77 8.30 1.97 22.22
N SER A 78 8.77 2.85 21.35
CA SER A 78 10.03 2.68 20.62
C SER A 78 11.23 2.83 21.54
N GLY A 79 12.04 1.77 21.69
CA GLY A 79 13.37 1.75 22.29
C GLY A 79 14.53 1.77 21.28
N CYS A 80 14.29 1.50 20.00
CA CYS A 80 15.35 1.48 18.96
C CYS A 80 15.09 2.49 17.83
N PRO A 81 15.95 3.51 17.61
CA PRO A 81 15.74 4.51 16.54
C PRO A 81 15.87 3.93 15.13
N ASN A 82 16.55 2.79 14.98
CA ASN A 82 16.72 2.11 13.69
C ASN A 82 15.61 1.10 13.38
N PHE A 83 14.67 0.88 14.31
CA PHE A 83 13.47 0.08 14.08
C PHE A 83 12.26 1.02 14.01
N LEU A 84 11.74 1.19 12.81
CA LEU A 84 10.72 2.17 12.50
C LEU A 84 9.35 1.52 12.60
N VAL A 85 8.50 2.09 13.45
CA VAL A 85 7.13 1.64 13.69
C VAL A 85 6.20 2.83 13.47
N SER A 86 5.26 2.70 12.54
CA SER A 86 4.14 3.64 12.40
C SER A 86 3.03 3.26 13.38
N PRO A 87 2.30 4.22 13.98
CA PRO A 87 2.48 5.67 13.90
C PRO A 87 3.38 6.25 15.01
N VAL A 88 4.38 5.49 15.47
CA VAL A 88 5.12 5.81 16.70
C VAL A 88 6.33 6.69 16.41
N ASN A 89 7.32 6.17 15.67
CA ASN A 89 8.56 6.89 15.38
C ASN A 89 8.83 7.04 13.87
N ALA A 90 8.12 6.33 13.00
CA ALA A 90 8.44 6.21 11.58
C ALA A 90 8.49 7.55 10.84
N ARG A 91 7.47 8.41 11.00
CA ARG A 91 7.43 9.74 10.37
C ARG A 91 8.64 10.59 10.75
N LYS A 92 8.98 10.65 12.04
CA LYS A 92 10.13 11.41 12.55
C LYS A 92 11.44 10.86 11.97
N GLN A 93 11.64 9.55 11.99
CA GLN A 93 12.87 8.94 11.51
C GLN A 93 13.03 9.03 9.99
N LEU A 94 11.96 8.81 9.21
CA LEU A 94 12.00 8.98 7.75
C LEU A 94 12.25 10.43 7.34
N THR A 95 11.67 11.39 8.06
CA THR A 95 11.96 12.82 7.86
C THR A 95 13.45 13.10 8.07
N ALA A 96 14.03 12.63 9.18
CA ALA A 96 15.45 12.80 9.46
C ALA A 96 16.34 12.09 8.42
N PHE A 97 15.93 10.88 8.00
CA PHE A 97 16.64 10.08 7.02
C PHE A 97 16.76 10.80 5.67
N ILE A 98 15.63 11.23 5.11
CA ILE A 98 15.56 11.95 3.83
C ILE A 98 16.29 13.29 3.92
N ARG A 99 16.11 14.06 5.01
CA ARG A 99 16.80 15.34 5.22
C ARG A 99 18.32 15.19 5.21
N GLY A 100 18.83 14.06 5.71
CA GLY A 100 20.26 13.76 5.78
C GLY A 100 20.92 13.49 4.43
N ALA A 101 20.17 13.35 3.33
CA ALA A 101 20.74 13.06 2.02
C ALA A 101 21.63 14.21 1.53
N LYS A 102 22.78 13.85 0.95
CA LYS A 102 23.79 14.81 0.46
C LYS A 102 24.08 14.69 -1.03
N GLN A 103 23.89 13.50 -1.61
CA GLN A 103 24.24 13.20 -2.99
C GLN A 103 23.04 12.65 -3.74
N GLU A 104 22.37 11.62 -3.19
CA GLU A 104 21.23 11.01 -3.85
C GLU A 104 20.25 10.28 -2.94
N LEU A 105 19.01 10.18 -3.44
CA LEU A 105 17.94 9.37 -2.90
C LEU A 105 17.39 8.49 -4.03
N LEU A 106 17.46 7.17 -3.84
CA LEU A 106 16.89 6.17 -4.73
C LEU A 106 15.68 5.54 -4.01
N ILE A 107 14.48 5.75 -4.54
CA ILE A 107 13.23 5.44 -3.83
C ILE A 107 12.40 4.46 -4.64
N TYR A 108 12.04 3.33 -4.03
CA TYR A 108 10.90 2.53 -4.46
C TYR A 108 9.71 2.89 -3.57
N ASP A 109 8.63 3.38 -4.18
CA ASP A 109 7.37 3.60 -3.48
C ASP A 109 6.19 3.55 -4.46
N LEU A 110 5.21 2.69 -4.19
CA LEU A 110 4.02 2.56 -5.03
C LEU A 110 3.34 3.90 -5.33
N LYS A 111 3.23 4.77 -4.32
CA LYS A 111 2.64 6.10 -4.45
C LYS A 111 3.03 6.97 -3.26
N ILE A 112 3.88 7.96 -3.51
CA ILE A 112 4.19 9.04 -2.57
C ILE A 112 3.06 10.08 -2.64
N SER A 113 2.41 10.34 -1.50
CA SER A 113 1.32 11.33 -1.42
C SER A 113 1.30 12.19 -0.16
N ASP A 114 2.17 11.92 0.83
CA ASP A 114 2.28 12.76 2.02
C ASP A 114 2.89 14.13 1.69
N ARG A 115 2.19 15.21 2.05
CA ARG A 115 2.58 16.58 1.67
C ARG A 115 3.94 16.98 2.25
N THR A 116 4.25 16.58 3.48
CA THR A 116 5.50 16.92 4.16
C THR A 116 6.67 16.16 3.55
N MET A 117 6.49 14.86 3.27
CA MET A 117 7.51 14.05 2.61
C MET A 117 7.79 14.54 1.19
N ILE A 118 6.76 14.92 0.42
CA ILE A 118 6.93 15.50 -0.92
C ILE A 118 7.75 16.78 -0.86
N ARG A 119 7.38 17.73 0.02
CA ARG A 119 8.14 18.98 0.20
C ARG A 119 9.60 18.72 0.55
N LEU A 120 9.85 17.76 1.44
CA LEU A 120 11.21 17.41 1.83
C LEU A 120 12.04 16.83 0.66
N LEU A 121 11.44 15.99 -0.18
CA LEU A 121 12.09 15.48 -1.40
C LEU A 121 12.40 16.61 -2.38
N GLU A 122 11.47 17.55 -2.58
CA GLU A 122 11.66 18.72 -3.43
C GLU A 122 12.74 19.66 -2.89
N GLU A 123 12.81 19.87 -1.57
CA GLU A 123 13.86 20.64 -0.91
C GLU A 123 15.24 20.00 -1.12
N ARG A 124 15.35 18.67 -0.99
CA ARG A 124 16.60 17.95 -1.28
C ARG A 124 16.99 18.09 -2.75
N ALA A 125 16.04 17.93 -3.67
CA ALA A 125 16.27 18.13 -5.11
C ALA A 125 16.75 19.56 -5.41
N LYS A 126 16.11 20.58 -4.81
CA LYS A 126 16.52 21.99 -4.95
C LYS A 126 17.93 22.25 -4.39
N ALA A 127 18.33 21.52 -3.35
CA ALA A 127 19.68 21.57 -2.79
C ALA A 127 20.73 20.77 -3.58
N GLY A 128 20.39 20.24 -4.77
CA GLY A 128 21.32 19.52 -5.64
C GLY A 128 21.43 18.02 -5.38
N VAL A 129 20.64 17.45 -4.46
CA VAL A 129 20.56 15.99 -4.25
C VAL A 129 19.80 15.38 -5.41
N ARG A 130 20.34 14.34 -6.06
CA ARG A 130 19.61 13.60 -7.10
C ARG A 130 18.50 12.76 -6.45
N VAL A 131 17.24 13.02 -6.78
CA VAL A 131 16.10 12.27 -6.23
C VAL A 131 15.42 11.50 -7.36
N ARG A 132 15.49 10.16 -7.28
CA ARG A 132 14.94 9.23 -8.28
C ARG A 132 13.91 8.32 -7.62
N VAL A 133 12.68 8.34 -8.14
CA VAL A 133 11.56 7.55 -7.62
C VAL A 133 11.06 6.55 -8.65
N ILE A 134 11.13 5.27 -8.33
CA ILE A 134 10.42 4.22 -9.05
C ILE A 134 9.04 4.05 -8.40
N GLY A 135 8.00 4.43 -9.13
CA GLY A 135 6.61 4.36 -8.70
C GLY A 135 5.79 5.59 -9.11
N LYS A 136 5.12 6.22 -8.15
CA LYS A 136 4.26 7.40 -8.41
C LYS A 136 4.47 8.49 -7.37
N LEU A 137 4.32 9.74 -7.80
CA LEU A 137 4.33 10.94 -6.96
C LEU A 137 3.06 11.75 -7.28
N THR A 138 2.28 12.14 -6.27
CA THR A 138 1.01 12.87 -6.52
C THR A 138 1.21 14.33 -6.92
N ARG A 139 2.37 14.91 -6.64
CA ARG A 139 2.68 16.31 -6.94
C ARG A 139 2.94 16.49 -8.44
N LYS A 140 2.12 17.31 -9.08
CA LYS A 140 2.32 17.74 -10.47
C LYS A 140 3.52 18.69 -10.56
N ASN A 141 4.27 18.64 -11.66
CA ASN A 141 5.39 19.52 -11.98
C ASN A 141 6.53 19.53 -10.94
N SER A 142 6.72 18.41 -10.24
CA SER A 142 7.85 18.26 -9.32
C SER A 142 9.16 18.14 -10.09
N LYS A 143 10.25 18.67 -9.53
CA LYS A 143 11.62 18.46 -10.04
C LYS A 143 12.19 17.07 -9.71
N VAL A 144 11.47 16.29 -8.91
CA VAL A 144 11.84 14.91 -8.59
C VAL A 144 11.66 14.04 -9.83
N GLU A 145 12.68 13.26 -10.18
CA GLU A 145 12.60 12.33 -11.30
C GLU A 145 11.75 11.13 -10.90
N VAL A 146 10.71 10.81 -11.69
CA VAL A 146 9.81 9.68 -11.42
C VAL A 146 9.70 8.78 -12.65
N LYS A 147 9.88 7.48 -12.44
CA LYS A 147 9.68 6.44 -13.45
C LYS A 147 8.71 5.39 -12.95
N LYS A 148 7.91 4.82 -13.85
CA LYS A 148 7.13 3.61 -13.55
C LYS A 148 8.02 2.39 -13.72
N LEU A 149 7.93 1.45 -12.78
CA LEU A 149 8.54 0.12 -12.92
C LEU A 149 7.90 -0.60 -14.12
N GLN A 150 8.71 -1.33 -14.89
CA GLN A 150 8.27 -2.08 -16.07
C GLN A 150 8.45 -3.58 -15.85
N GLY A 151 7.57 -4.38 -16.48
CA GLY A 151 7.68 -5.85 -16.53
C GLY A 151 7.31 -6.61 -15.25
N ILE A 152 7.12 -5.93 -14.11
CA ILE A 152 6.73 -6.57 -12.85
C ILE A 152 5.95 -5.59 -11.95
N ARG A 153 5.12 -6.11 -11.04
CA ARG A 153 4.38 -5.29 -10.08
C ARG A 153 5.33 -4.64 -9.06
N LEU A 154 5.14 -3.36 -8.76
CA LEU A 154 5.89 -2.70 -7.69
C LEU A 154 5.24 -2.96 -6.33
N HIS A 155 5.99 -3.56 -5.40
CA HIS A 155 5.58 -3.75 -4.00
C HIS A 155 6.69 -3.40 -2.99
N ALA A 156 7.83 -2.90 -3.45
CA ALA A 156 8.91 -2.45 -2.58
C ALA A 156 8.59 -1.08 -1.95
N ARG A 157 9.01 -0.91 -0.68
CA ARG A 157 9.09 0.39 0.00
C ARG A 157 10.50 0.50 0.56
N VAL A 158 11.35 1.17 -0.21
CA VAL A 158 12.79 1.25 0.03
C VAL A 158 13.25 2.66 -0.27
N ILE A 159 14.13 3.19 0.56
CA ILE A 159 14.86 4.44 0.29
C ILE A 159 16.34 4.18 0.50
N ILE A 160 17.14 4.28 -0.55
CA ILE A 160 18.60 4.26 -0.46
C ILE A 160 19.10 5.69 -0.45
N ARG A 161 19.87 6.05 0.57
CA ARG A 161 20.45 7.38 0.75
C ARG A 161 21.95 7.33 0.56
N ASP A 162 22.42 8.09 -0.42
CA ASP A 162 23.84 8.30 -0.75
C ASP A 162 24.62 6.98 -0.93
N ARG A 163 23.93 5.89 -1.34
CA ARG A 163 24.45 4.49 -1.41
C ARG A 163 25.16 4.00 -0.15
N LYS A 164 24.87 4.61 1.01
CA LYS A 164 25.52 4.31 2.29
C LYS A 164 24.53 3.90 3.37
N HIS A 165 23.28 4.33 3.24
CA HIS A 165 22.22 3.97 4.18
C HIS A 165 20.99 3.53 3.41
N ALA A 166 20.22 2.63 3.99
CA ALA A 166 18.94 2.21 3.43
C ALA A 166 17.87 2.18 4.52
N PHE A 167 16.68 2.61 4.11
CA PHE A 167 15.42 2.27 4.74
C PHE A 167 14.77 1.15 3.94
N MET A 168 14.23 0.15 4.63
CA MET A 168 13.32 -0.84 4.06
C MET A 168 12.20 -1.15 5.04
N GLY A 169 10.96 -1.14 4.56
CA GLY A 169 9.82 -1.45 5.40
C GLY A 169 8.54 -1.68 4.62
N SER A 170 7.41 -1.58 5.31
CA SER A 170 6.07 -1.62 4.72
C SER A 170 5.46 -0.23 4.52
N GLN A 171 6.13 0.83 5.00
CA GLN A 171 5.70 2.23 4.91
C GLN A 171 5.91 2.81 3.51
N SER A 172 4.82 3.08 2.81
CA SER A 172 4.84 4.10 1.74
C SER A 172 4.82 5.50 2.37
N LEU A 173 5.35 6.50 1.66
CA LEU A 173 5.33 7.91 2.06
C LEU A 173 3.93 8.52 1.81
N ARG A 174 2.93 7.94 2.47
CA ARG A 174 1.55 8.42 2.53
C ARG A 174 1.15 8.54 3.99
N GLU A 175 0.32 9.54 4.27
CA GLU A 175 -0.18 9.83 5.61
C GLU A 175 -0.77 8.59 6.31
N LEU A 176 -1.58 7.80 5.61
CA LEU A 176 -2.18 6.59 6.18
C LEU A 176 -1.16 5.52 6.63
N GLU A 177 -0.08 5.29 5.89
CA GLU A 177 0.97 4.34 6.31
C GLU A 177 1.94 4.93 7.34
N LEU A 178 2.06 6.25 7.39
CA LEU A 178 2.92 6.91 8.36
C LEU A 178 2.23 7.07 9.72
N ASP A 179 0.91 7.33 9.73
CA ASP A 179 0.19 7.77 10.93
C ASP A 179 -1.06 6.95 11.27
N GLY A 180 -1.60 6.14 10.35
CA GLY A 180 -2.88 5.44 10.57
C GLY A 180 -2.80 3.92 10.59
N ARG A 181 -1.62 3.32 10.36
CA ARG A 181 -1.41 1.87 10.31
C ARG A 181 -0.21 1.45 11.14
N ARG A 182 -0.25 0.22 11.65
CA ARG A 182 0.95 -0.44 12.18
C ARG A 182 1.78 -0.94 11.02
N GLU A 183 2.78 -0.17 10.65
CA GLU A 183 3.78 -0.52 9.64
C GLU A 183 5.14 -0.69 10.33
N ILE A 184 6.03 -1.52 9.76
CA ILE A 184 7.37 -1.74 10.31
C ILE A 184 8.45 -1.57 9.25
N GLY A 185 9.60 -1.08 9.65
CA GLY A 185 10.77 -0.92 8.80
C GLY A 185 12.06 -0.82 9.59
N ILE A 186 13.20 -0.88 8.91
CA ILE A 186 14.52 -0.73 9.51
C ILE A 186 15.39 0.25 8.74
N LEU A 187 16.26 0.93 9.48
CA LEU A 187 17.40 1.68 8.94
C LEU A 187 18.68 0.87 9.13
N PHE A 188 19.49 0.75 8.07
CA PHE A 188 20.75 0.02 8.12
C PHE A 188 21.81 0.63 7.20
N ARG A 189 23.06 0.19 7.38
CA ARG A 189 24.25 0.73 6.71
C ARG A 189 25.24 -0.34 6.24
N ASP A 190 24.76 -1.56 5.96
CA ASP A 190 25.61 -2.63 5.43
C ASP A 190 25.98 -2.33 3.97
N PRO A 191 27.27 -2.09 3.64
CA PRO A 191 27.65 -1.65 2.31
C PRO A 191 27.43 -2.72 1.24
N LYS A 192 27.55 -4.01 1.57
CA LYS A 192 27.37 -5.10 0.60
C LYS A 192 25.90 -5.24 0.22
N VAL A 193 25.01 -5.19 1.21
CA VAL A 193 23.55 -5.24 0.97
C VAL A 193 23.10 -3.99 0.19
N ILE A 194 23.55 -2.81 0.61
CA ILE A 194 23.15 -1.55 -0.02
C ILE A 194 23.65 -1.47 -1.47
N SER A 195 24.88 -1.92 -1.76
CA SER A 195 25.38 -2.00 -3.13
C SER A 195 24.46 -2.84 -4.01
N LYS A 196 24.11 -4.06 -3.57
CA LYS A 196 23.21 -4.95 -4.31
C LYS A 196 21.83 -4.32 -4.54
N MET A 197 21.26 -3.68 -3.51
CA MET A 197 19.97 -2.99 -3.65
C MET A 197 20.05 -1.83 -4.64
N ALA A 198 21.15 -1.07 -4.63
CA ALA A 198 21.37 0.03 -5.54
C ALA A 198 21.59 -0.45 -6.99
N ASP A 199 22.28 -1.57 -7.18
CA ASP A 199 22.45 -2.19 -8.51
C ASP A 199 21.11 -2.64 -9.10
N VAL A 200 20.25 -3.25 -8.29
CA VAL A 200 18.87 -3.61 -8.69
C VAL A 200 18.06 -2.35 -9.01
N PHE A 201 18.18 -1.30 -8.20
CA PHE A 201 17.55 0.00 -8.48
C PHE A 201 17.99 0.56 -9.82
N ASP A 202 19.30 0.57 -10.11
CA ASP A 202 19.84 1.12 -11.35
C ASP A 202 19.36 0.33 -12.58
N GLN A 203 19.25 -0.99 -12.47
CA GLN A 203 18.71 -1.84 -13.54
C GLN A 203 17.23 -1.53 -13.80
N ASP A 204 16.42 -1.46 -12.75
CA ASP A 204 14.99 -1.12 -12.86
C ASP A 204 14.81 0.33 -13.36
N TRP A 205 15.67 1.26 -12.94
CA TRP A 205 15.64 2.66 -13.35
C TRP A 205 15.95 2.84 -14.84
N LYS A 206 16.94 2.10 -15.36
CA LYS A 206 17.30 2.09 -16.79
C LYS A 206 16.14 1.60 -17.64
N LYS A 207 15.47 0.53 -17.21
CA LYS A 207 14.29 -0.04 -17.90
C LYS A 207 13.01 0.78 -17.70
N GLY A 208 12.94 1.56 -16.63
CA GLY A 208 11.76 2.32 -16.25
C GLY A 208 11.37 3.34 -17.31
N ALA A 209 10.08 3.38 -17.62
CA ALA A 209 9.50 4.43 -18.46
C ALA A 209 9.29 5.68 -17.62
N VAL A 210 9.54 6.85 -18.21
CA VAL A 210 9.20 8.13 -17.58
C VAL A 210 7.74 8.07 -17.19
N ALA A 211 7.45 8.39 -15.93
CA ALA A 211 6.08 8.56 -15.50
C ALA A 211 5.57 9.85 -16.14
N THR A 212 5.10 9.79 -17.39
CA THR A 212 4.18 10.82 -17.88
C THR A 212 3.04 10.84 -16.88
N LEU A 213 2.88 11.99 -16.22
CA LEU A 213 1.61 12.34 -15.62
C LEU A 213 0.65 12.31 -16.80
N ALA A 214 0.00 11.17 -17.02
CA ALA A 214 -1.12 11.11 -17.92
C ALA A 214 -2.01 12.27 -17.47
N ALA A 215 -2.23 13.19 -18.41
CA ALA A 215 -3.46 13.95 -18.46
C ALA A 215 -4.61 12.97 -18.15
N ALA A 216 -5.69 13.50 -17.57
CA ALA A 216 -6.95 12.79 -17.51
C ALA A 216 -7.13 11.96 -18.79
N ASP A 217 -7.45 10.67 -18.66
CA ASP A 217 -7.67 9.77 -19.78
C ASP A 217 -8.66 10.41 -20.76
N THR A 218 -8.14 11.14 -21.73
CA THR A 218 -8.80 11.54 -22.96
C THR A 218 -8.44 10.49 -24.01
N THR A 219 -8.92 9.27 -23.80
CA THR A 219 -9.42 8.48 -24.93
C THR A 219 -10.80 9.03 -25.27
N THR A 220 -10.83 9.98 -26.19
CA THR A 220 -12.03 10.32 -26.94
C THR A 220 -12.43 9.13 -27.82
N ALA A 221 -13.74 8.90 -27.89
CA ALA A 221 -14.49 7.97 -28.75
C ALA A 221 -14.48 6.47 -28.39
N ALA A 222 -15.21 6.09 -27.32
CA ALA A 222 -16.51 5.41 -27.42
C ALA A 222 -16.90 4.70 -26.09
N PRO A 223 -17.35 5.44 -25.04
CA PRO A 223 -17.60 4.85 -23.72
C PRO A 223 -18.94 4.09 -23.61
N ALA A 224 -19.91 4.37 -24.49
CA ALA A 224 -21.28 3.87 -24.34
C ALA A 224 -21.43 2.37 -24.67
N LYS A 225 -20.68 1.83 -25.63
CA LYS A 225 -20.82 0.42 -26.05
C LYS A 225 -20.10 -0.55 -25.10
N ALA A 226 -18.93 -0.17 -24.59
CA ALA A 226 -18.19 -0.98 -23.63
C ALA A 226 -18.88 -1.05 -22.27
N ALA A 227 -19.40 0.08 -21.76
CA ALA A 227 -20.19 0.12 -20.52
C ALA A 227 -21.48 -0.73 -20.63
N LYS A 228 -22.17 -0.67 -21.77
CA LYS A 228 -23.38 -1.46 -22.02
C LYS A 228 -23.10 -2.97 -22.08
N HIS A 229 -21.95 -3.37 -22.61
CA HIS A 229 -21.55 -4.78 -22.69
C HIS A 229 -21.13 -5.34 -21.32
N VAL A 230 -20.44 -4.54 -20.51
CA VAL A 230 -20.06 -4.90 -19.14
C VAL A 230 -21.28 -4.96 -18.23
N ALA A 231 -22.19 -3.98 -18.30
CA ALA A 231 -23.43 -3.97 -17.53
C ALA A 231 -24.33 -5.18 -17.87
N ARG A 232 -24.47 -5.53 -19.16
CA ARG A 232 -25.22 -6.73 -19.60
C ARG A 232 -24.56 -8.04 -19.12
N SER A 233 -23.23 -8.08 -19.06
CA SER A 233 -22.52 -9.27 -18.57
C SER A 233 -22.64 -9.44 -17.06
N ILE A 234 -22.83 -8.35 -16.30
CA ILE A 234 -23.02 -8.37 -14.84
C ILE A 234 -24.49 -8.67 -14.50
N ALA A 235 -25.45 -8.06 -15.22
CA ALA A 235 -26.88 -8.35 -15.08
C ALA A 235 -27.22 -9.83 -15.33
N LYS A 236 -26.53 -10.49 -16.28
CA LYS A 236 -26.65 -11.94 -16.50
C LYS A 236 -26.15 -12.81 -15.34
N LYS A 237 -25.25 -12.30 -14.51
CA LYS A 237 -24.60 -13.06 -13.42
C LYS A 237 -25.24 -12.81 -12.06
N ILE A 238 -26.05 -11.76 -11.93
CA ILE A 238 -26.73 -11.39 -10.69
C ILE A 238 -28.16 -10.93 -11.04
N PRO A 239 -29.11 -11.86 -11.25
CA PRO A 239 -30.47 -11.56 -11.72
C PRO A 239 -31.25 -10.53 -10.89
N PRO A 240 -31.13 -10.48 -9.53
CA PRO A 240 -31.88 -9.53 -8.71
C PRO A 240 -31.54 -8.05 -8.96
N VAL A 241 -30.36 -7.74 -9.51
CA VAL A 241 -29.85 -6.36 -9.66
C VAL A 241 -30.08 -5.81 -11.07
N ALA A 242 -30.51 -6.66 -12.01
CA ALA A 242 -30.78 -6.30 -13.39
C ALA A 242 -31.80 -5.15 -13.58
N PRO A 243 -32.98 -5.15 -12.92
CA PRO A 243 -33.98 -4.10 -13.15
C PRO A 243 -33.53 -2.72 -12.64
N ILE A 244 -32.82 -2.67 -11.52
CA ILE A 244 -32.29 -1.43 -10.92
C ILE A 244 -31.23 -0.80 -11.84
N MET A 245 -30.38 -1.65 -12.43
CA MET A 245 -29.29 -1.21 -13.31
C MET A 245 -29.81 -0.77 -14.69
N GLU A 246 -30.90 -1.38 -15.19
CA GLU A 246 -31.57 -0.93 -16.42
C GLU A 246 -32.30 0.40 -16.24
N GLN A 247 -32.96 0.63 -15.10
CA GLN A 247 -33.57 1.93 -14.77
C GLN A 247 -32.52 3.04 -14.69
N ALA A 248 -31.41 2.81 -13.98
CA ALA A 248 -30.33 3.79 -13.87
C ALA A 248 -29.70 4.16 -15.22
N LEU A 249 -29.59 3.18 -16.14
CA LEU A 249 -29.09 3.41 -17.50
C LEU A 249 -30.09 4.16 -18.39
N ALA A 250 -31.40 3.97 -18.17
CA ALA A 250 -32.46 4.67 -18.89
C ALA A 250 -32.59 6.14 -18.47
N GLU A 251 -32.38 6.45 -17.19
CA GLU A 251 -32.38 7.83 -16.68
C GLU A 251 -31.14 8.61 -17.13
N ALA A 252 -29.96 8.00 -17.12
CA ALA A 252 -28.73 8.61 -17.61
C ALA A 252 -28.76 8.95 -19.12
N GLY A 253 -29.65 8.31 -19.89
CA GLY A 253 -29.81 8.54 -21.32
C GLY A 253 -30.76 9.69 -21.69
N LYS A 254 -31.45 10.31 -20.73
CA LYS A 254 -32.50 11.33 -20.99
C LYS A 254 -32.12 12.78 -20.62
N GLY A 255 -30.92 13.03 -20.10
CA GLY A 255 -30.50 14.39 -19.69
C GLY A 255 -29.83 15.18 -20.81
N ASN A 256 -30.39 16.35 -21.14
CA ASN A 256 -29.72 17.39 -21.93
C ASN A 256 -28.57 18.03 -21.12
N ALA A 257 -27.53 18.45 -21.83
CA ALA A 257 -26.31 19.05 -21.29
C ALA A 257 -26.54 20.47 -20.75
N ASP A 258 -27.10 20.60 -19.54
CA ASP A 258 -26.84 21.72 -18.61
C ASP A 258 -27.49 21.43 -17.25
N ALA A 259 -26.79 20.71 -16.37
CA ALA A 259 -27.09 20.67 -14.94
C ALA A 259 -25.84 20.17 -14.22
N ASP A 260 -25.33 21.01 -13.31
CA ASP A 260 -24.20 20.72 -12.43
C ASP A 260 -24.60 19.59 -11.46
N LEU A 261 -24.47 18.34 -11.91
CA LEU A 261 -24.72 17.15 -11.12
C LEU A 261 -23.50 16.91 -10.24
N ASP A 262 -23.65 17.15 -8.94
CA ASP A 262 -22.62 16.86 -7.94
C ASP A 262 -22.32 15.35 -7.91
N PHE A 263 -21.30 14.96 -8.69
CA PHE A 263 -20.85 13.59 -8.88
C PHE A 263 -20.59 12.85 -7.55
N LYS A 264 -20.24 13.57 -6.47
CA LYS A 264 -20.06 12.96 -5.15
C LYS A 264 -21.36 12.45 -4.57
N LYS A 265 -22.47 13.15 -4.82
CA LYS A 265 -23.79 12.77 -4.34
C LYS A 265 -24.27 11.51 -5.04
N VAL A 266 -24.10 11.44 -6.37
CA VAL A 266 -24.41 10.24 -7.17
C VAL A 266 -23.54 9.06 -6.77
N GLU A 267 -22.23 9.25 -6.56
CA GLU A 267 -21.33 8.16 -6.13
C GLU A 267 -21.69 7.63 -4.73
N LEU A 268 -22.10 8.50 -3.81
CA LEU A 268 -22.58 8.11 -2.48
C LEU A 268 -23.89 7.33 -2.56
N THR A 269 -24.88 7.82 -3.33
CA THR A 269 -26.17 7.14 -3.51
C THR A 269 -25.99 5.75 -4.13
N VAL A 270 -25.11 5.62 -5.12
CA VAL A 270 -24.80 4.32 -5.75
C VAL A 270 -24.09 3.39 -4.77
N LYS A 271 -23.15 3.88 -3.97
CA LYS A 271 -22.45 3.05 -2.96
C LYS A 271 -23.40 2.57 -1.87
N GLU A 272 -24.33 3.41 -1.42
CA GLU A 272 -25.33 3.02 -0.42
C GLU A 272 -26.30 1.98 -0.99
N ALA A 273 -26.85 2.22 -2.19
CA ALA A 273 -27.74 1.27 -2.84
C ALA A 273 -27.09 -0.10 -3.09
N VAL A 274 -25.80 -0.13 -3.48
CA VAL A 274 -25.05 -1.38 -3.64
C VAL A 274 -24.79 -2.05 -2.30
N LYS A 275 -24.50 -1.29 -1.25
CA LYS A 275 -24.25 -1.83 0.10
C LYS A 275 -25.52 -2.44 0.69
N ASP A 276 -26.66 -1.80 0.51
CA ASP A 276 -27.94 -2.30 1.01
C ASP A 276 -28.40 -3.53 0.22
N ALA A 277 -28.28 -3.53 -1.11
CA ALA A 277 -28.57 -4.70 -1.93
C ALA A 277 -27.67 -5.90 -1.60
N VAL A 278 -26.38 -5.68 -1.30
CA VAL A 278 -25.46 -6.73 -0.85
C VAL A 278 -25.85 -7.23 0.54
N LYS A 279 -26.30 -6.35 1.43
CA LYS A 279 -26.71 -6.72 2.78
C LYS A 279 -27.97 -7.58 2.78
N GLU A 280 -28.99 -7.19 1.99
CA GLU A 280 -30.22 -7.97 1.82
C GLU A 280 -29.95 -9.33 1.17
N ALA A 281 -29.11 -9.38 0.13
CA ALA A 281 -28.73 -10.63 -0.51
C ALA A 281 -27.96 -11.56 0.44
N VAL A 282 -27.09 -11.02 1.29
CA VAL A 282 -26.38 -11.81 2.32
C VAL A 282 -27.34 -12.28 3.41
N GLN A 283 -28.34 -11.47 3.80
CA GLN A 283 -29.36 -11.88 4.75
C GLN A 283 -30.23 -13.02 4.22
N GLY A 284 -30.71 -12.93 2.97
CA GLY A 284 -31.50 -14.00 2.35
C GLY A 284 -30.72 -15.31 2.24
N ILE A 285 -29.44 -15.27 1.84
CA ILE A 285 -28.58 -16.47 1.79
C ILE A 285 -28.36 -17.08 3.18
N VAL A 286 -28.29 -16.24 4.23
CA VAL A 286 -28.15 -16.71 5.61
C VAL A 286 -29.46 -17.32 6.13
N GLU A 287 -30.61 -16.76 5.77
CA GLU A 287 -31.92 -17.31 6.14
C GLU A 287 -32.21 -18.64 5.42
N ASP A 288 -31.94 -18.71 4.11
CA ASP A 288 -32.08 -19.95 3.32
C ASP A 288 -31.17 -21.07 3.85
N ALA A 289 -29.91 -20.74 4.20
CA ALA A 289 -28.98 -21.71 4.78
C ALA A 289 -29.37 -22.15 6.20
N VAL A 290 -30.11 -21.31 6.95
CA VAL A 290 -30.64 -21.65 8.28
C VAL A 290 -31.88 -22.54 8.15
N GLU A 291 -32.73 -22.33 7.14
CA GLU A 291 -33.88 -23.20 6.87
C GLU A 291 -33.46 -24.58 6.35
N GLU A 292 -32.49 -24.66 5.43
CA GLU A 292 -31.92 -25.95 4.97
C GLU A 292 -31.24 -26.74 6.09
N SER A 293 -30.75 -26.08 7.14
CA SER A 293 -30.14 -26.75 8.31
C SER A 293 -31.15 -27.28 9.33
N ARG A 294 -32.43 -26.93 9.18
CA ARG A 294 -33.54 -27.32 10.09
C ARG A 294 -34.46 -28.39 9.50
N ALA A 295 -34.33 -28.71 8.22
CA ALA A 295 -35.01 -29.82 7.54
C ALA A 295 -34.19 -31.12 7.62
#